data_AF-A0A5C7Z9Z3-F1
#
_entry.id   AF-A0A5C7Z9Z3-F1
#
_cell.length_a   1.000
_cell.length_b   1.000
_cell.length_c   1.000
_cell.angle_alpha   90.00
_cell.angle_beta   90.00
_cell.angle_gamma   90.00
#
_symmetry.space_group_name_H-M   'P 1'
#
loop_
_entity.id
_entity.type
_entity.pdbx_description
1 polymer ?
#
loop_
_entity_poly.entity_id
_entity_poly.type
_entity_poly.pdbx_seq_one_letter_code
_entity_poly.pdbx_strand_id
1 'polypeptide(L)'
;MQTILILLLIGVGAGMLSGFVGVGGGIIIVPALVFFLGFSQKLAQGTSLGILLLPVGILAVFQYYKQGYIDFRVVGIVSVSFLLGGYLGSKIALSLSQETIKKVFAVVLILVAMKMLFLDKTKKEGNAPAAQTNAQNEAENTPVSNNAG
;
A
#
# COMPACT_ATOMS: atom_id res chain seq x y z
N MET A 1 10.01 -22.31 18.15
CA MET A 1 10.88 -22.30 16.95
C MET A 1 10.05 -22.25 15.67
N GLN A 2 9.20 -23.25 15.38
CA GLN A 2 8.42 -23.30 14.12
C GLN A 2 7.53 -22.08 13.86
N THR A 3 6.83 -21.57 14.87
CA THR A 3 5.96 -20.38 14.74
C THR A 3 6.73 -19.12 14.35
N ILE A 4 7.96 -18.96 14.85
CA ILE A 4 8.80 -17.79 14.55
C ILE A 4 9.22 -17.81 13.08
N LEU A 5 9.59 -18.99 12.56
CA LEU A 5 9.95 -19.15 11.16
C LEU A 5 8.78 -18.80 10.22
N ILE A 6 7.57 -19.26 10.57
CA ILE A 6 6.35 -18.95 9.80
C ILE A 6 6.06 -17.45 9.80
N LEU A 7 6.14 -16.78 10.95
CA LEU A 7 5.94 -15.33 11.05
C LEU A 7 6.95 -14.54 10.20
N LEU A 8 8.20 -14.98 10.18
CA LEU A 8 9.27 -14.34 9.41
C LEU A 8 9.02 -14.45 7.90
N LEU A 9 8.63 -15.64 7.43
CA LEU A 9 8.28 -15.87 6.02
C LEU A 9 7.05 -15.06 5.59
N ILE A 10 6.01 -15.01 6.44
CA ILE A 10 4.81 -14.20 6.20
C ILE A 10 5.19 -12.71 6.10
N GLY A 11 6.01 -12.22 7.04
CA GLY A 11 6.44 -10.82 7.08
C GLY A 11 7.23 -10.41 5.83
N VAL A 12 8.20 -11.23 5.42
CA VAL A 12 9.00 -10.96 4.21
C VAL A 12 8.14 -10.98 2.96
N GLY A 13 7.35 -12.04 2.74
CA GLY A 13 6.52 -12.16 1.56
C GLY A 13 5.47 -11.05 1.47
N ALA A 14 4.79 -10.76 2.58
CA ALA A 14 3.78 -9.71 2.61
C ALA A 14 4.37 -8.30 2.47
N GLY A 15 5.55 -8.05 3.05
CA GLY A 15 6.26 -6.77 2.90
C GLY A 15 6.67 -6.52 1.44
N MET A 16 7.24 -7.53 0.77
CA MET A 16 7.60 -7.45 -0.65
C MET A 16 6.37 -7.18 -1.53
N LEU A 17 5.29 -7.92 -1.32
CA LEU A 17 4.03 -7.72 -2.07
C LEU A 17 3.39 -6.36 -1.78
N SER A 18 3.44 -5.91 -0.52
CA SER A 18 2.96 -4.60 -0.13
C SER A 18 3.71 -3.47 -0.84
N GLY A 19 5.03 -3.57 -0.94
CA GLY A 19 5.86 -2.61 -1.67
C GLY A 19 5.67 -2.67 -3.19
N PHE A 20 5.42 -3.86 -3.75
CA PHE A 20 5.23 -4.05 -5.19
C PHE A 20 3.84 -3.62 -5.69
N VAL A 21 2.78 -3.96 -4.95
CA VAL A 21 1.38 -3.75 -5.37
C VAL A 21 0.77 -2.50 -4.73
N GLY A 22 1.36 -1.97 -3.65
CA GLY A 22 0.87 -0.76 -2.95
C GLY A 22 -0.42 -0.96 -2.14
N VAL A 23 -1.04 -2.15 -2.17
CA VAL A 23 -2.35 -2.44 -1.53
C VAL A 23 -2.25 -2.68 -0.01
N GLY A 24 -1.04 -2.74 0.56
CA GLY A 24 -0.84 -3.18 1.94
C GLY A 24 -1.00 -4.70 2.02
N GLY A 25 0.02 -5.43 2.50
CA GLY A 25 0.08 -6.90 2.49
C GLY A 25 -1.02 -7.65 3.27
N GLY A 26 -2.06 -6.97 3.76
CA GLY A 26 -3.13 -7.51 4.61
C GLY A 26 -3.96 -8.60 3.95
N ILE A 27 -4.13 -8.54 2.62
CA ILE A 27 -4.79 -9.60 1.84
C ILE A 27 -4.07 -10.95 2.00
N ILE A 28 -2.76 -10.94 2.21
CA ILE A 28 -1.92 -12.13 2.41
C ILE A 28 -1.78 -12.44 3.91
N ILE A 29 -1.48 -11.43 4.74
CA ILE A 29 -1.19 -11.59 6.18
C ILE A 29 -2.42 -12.14 6.93
N VAL A 30 -3.62 -11.63 6.65
CA VAL A 30 -4.83 -12.04 7.39
C VAL A 30 -5.14 -13.53 7.17
N PRO A 31 -5.26 -14.05 5.93
CA PRO A 31 -5.41 -15.49 5.71
C PRO A 31 -4.25 -16.30 6.28
N ALA A 32 -3.01 -15.82 6.19
CA ALA A 32 -1.87 -16.56 6.70
C ALA A 32 -1.91 -16.73 8.23
N LEU A 33 -2.28 -15.68 8.97
CA LEU A 33 -2.46 -15.77 10.43
C LEU A 33 -3.64 -16.69 10.82
N VAL A 34 -4.72 -16.69 10.04
CA VAL A 34 -5.87 -17.58 10.30
C VAL A 34 -5.53 -19.04 9.99
N PHE A 35 -4.96 -19.32 8.82
CA PHE A 35 -4.75 -20.69 8.34
C PHE A 35 -3.52 -21.36 8.95
N PHE A 36 -2.41 -20.63 9.12
CA PHE A 36 -1.17 -21.21 9.62
C PHE A 36 -1.02 -21.09 11.13
N LEU A 37 -1.58 -20.04 11.75
CA LEU A 37 -1.43 -19.81 13.19
C LEU A 37 -2.74 -20.01 13.97
N GLY A 38 -3.86 -20.30 13.29
CA GLY A 38 -5.15 -20.58 13.95
C GLY A 38 -5.77 -19.35 14.61
N PHE A 39 -5.40 -18.15 14.19
CA PHE A 39 -5.95 -16.93 14.79
C PHE A 39 -7.42 -16.78 14.45
N SER A 40 -8.21 -16.24 15.39
CA SER A 40 -9.57 -15.80 15.09
C SER A 40 -9.54 -14.69 14.04
N GLN A 41 -10.59 -14.59 13.20
CA GLN A 41 -10.64 -13.61 12.11
C GLN A 41 -10.40 -12.17 12.60
N LYS A 42 -11.01 -11.80 13.74
CA LYS A 42 -10.86 -10.46 14.33
C LYS A 42 -9.44 -10.22 14.84
N LEU A 43 -8.84 -11.23 15.50
CA LEU A 43 -7.46 -11.13 16.00
C LEU A 43 -6.48 -11.02 14.83
N ALA A 44 -6.61 -11.87 13.81
CA ALA A 44 -5.78 -11.81 12.61
C ALA A 44 -5.87 -10.46 11.89
N GLN A 45 -7.08 -9.90 11.74
CA GLN A 45 -7.27 -8.55 11.19
C GLN A 45 -6.56 -7.50 12.04
N GLY A 46 -6.82 -7.45 13.36
CA GLY A 46 -6.19 -6.48 14.26
C GLY A 46 -4.66 -6.57 14.28
N THR A 47 -4.12 -7.78 14.36
CA THR A 47 -2.66 -8.03 14.30
C THR A 47 -2.08 -7.58 12.97
N SER A 48 -2.75 -7.87 11.85
CA SER A 48 -2.29 -7.43 10.52
C SER A 48 -2.26 -5.90 10.39
N LEU A 49 -3.24 -5.20 10.96
CA LEU A 49 -3.26 -3.73 10.99
C LEU A 49 -2.07 -3.21 11.78
N GLY A 50 -1.79 -3.77 12.96
CA GLY A 50 -0.63 -3.39 13.77
C GLY A 50 0.70 -3.58 13.02
N ILE A 51 0.85 -4.69 12.29
CA ILE A 51 2.04 -4.98 11.48
C ILE A 51 2.15 -4.00 10.30
N LEU A 52 1.05 -3.71 9.61
CA LEU A 52 1.09 -2.94 8.36
C LEU A 52 1.15 -1.43 8.59
N LEU A 53 0.41 -0.89 9.55
CA LEU A 53 0.33 0.56 9.76
C LEU A 53 1.55 1.11 10.51
N LEU A 54 2.08 0.38 11.49
CA LEU A 54 3.19 0.86 12.31
C LEU A 54 4.54 0.66 11.62
N PRO A 55 5.17 -0.53 11.62
CA PRO A 55 6.52 -0.66 11.10
C PRO A 55 6.57 -0.55 9.57
N VAL A 56 5.67 -1.24 8.85
CA VAL A 56 5.73 -1.30 7.37
C VAL A 56 5.31 0.03 6.75
N GLY A 57 4.18 0.58 7.20
CA GLY A 57 3.61 1.82 6.70
C GLY A 57 4.53 3.02 6.91
N ILE A 58 5.11 3.18 8.09
CA ILE A 58 6.04 4.27 8.39
C ILE A 58 7.27 4.19 7.48
N LEU A 59 7.87 3.01 7.33
CA LEU A 59 9.04 2.83 6.45
C LEU A 59 8.70 3.11 4.99
N ALA A 60 7.55 2.63 4.51
CA ALA A 60 7.09 2.88 3.15
C ALA A 60 6.86 4.38 2.91
N VAL A 61 6.12 5.05 3.78
CA VAL A 61 5.86 6.50 3.70
C VAL A 61 7.17 7.28 3.71
N PHE A 62 8.12 6.93 4.58
CA PHE A 62 9.42 7.59 4.63
C PHE A 62 10.17 7.45 3.29
N GLN A 63 10.13 6.27 2.70
CA GLN A 63 10.81 6.01 1.44
C GLN A 63 10.17 6.75 0.26
N TYR A 64 8.84 6.77 0.17
CA TYR A 64 8.11 7.52 -0.86
C TYR A 64 8.22 9.04 -0.67
N TYR A 65 8.29 9.51 0.58
CA TYR A 65 8.54 10.90 0.90
C TYR A 65 9.90 11.35 0.38
N LYS A 66 10.95 10.56 0.65
CA LYS A 66 12.31 10.86 0.19
C LYS A 66 12.40 10.96 -1.33
N GLN A 67 11.55 10.24 -2.05
CA GLN A 67 11.48 10.23 -3.51
C GLN A 67 10.52 11.28 -4.09
N GLY A 68 9.87 12.11 -3.25
CA GLY A 68 8.98 13.19 -3.70
C GLY A 68 7.61 12.76 -4.21
N TYR A 69 7.21 11.50 -3.97
CA TYR A 69 5.96 10.93 -4.49
C TYR A 69 4.77 11.05 -3.52
N ILE A 70 4.80 12.00 -2.58
CA ILE A 70 3.73 12.20 -1.60
C ILE A 70 3.14 13.61 -1.74
N ASP A 71 1.86 13.66 -2.08
CA ASP A 71 1.06 14.89 -2.00
C ASP A 71 0.40 14.99 -0.61
N PHE A 72 0.94 15.86 0.23
CA PHE A 72 0.46 16.06 1.59
C PHE A 72 -0.95 16.68 1.70
N ARG A 73 -1.40 17.41 0.67
CA ARG A 73 -2.75 17.95 0.64
C ARG A 73 -3.76 16.82 0.46
N VAL A 74 -3.50 15.90 -0.48
CA VAL A 74 -4.33 14.72 -0.69
C VAL A 74 -4.30 13.81 0.54
N VAL A 75 -3.10 13.56 1.10
CA VAL A 75 -2.95 12.76 2.33
C VAL A 75 -3.78 13.34 3.47
N GLY A 76 -3.72 14.65 3.72
CA GLY A 76 -4.47 15.30 4.79
C GLY A 76 -5.98 15.12 4.66
N ILE A 77 -6.53 15.41 3.48
CA ILE A 77 -7.98 15.31 3.22
C ILE A 77 -8.45 13.85 3.36
N VAL A 78 -7.75 12.92 2.68
CA VAL A 78 -8.12 11.51 2.70
C VAL A 78 -7.98 10.91 4.10
N SER A 79 -6.94 11.29 4.86
CA SER A 79 -6.72 10.79 6.21
C SER A 79 -7.87 11.15 7.15
N VAL A 80 -8.41 12.37 7.07
CA VAL A 80 -9.53 12.79 7.91
C VAL A 80 -10.79 11.96 7.60
N SER A 81 -11.13 11.80 6.33
CA SER A 81 -12.26 10.96 5.92
C SER A 81 -12.02 9.49 6.27
N PHE A 82 -10.79 9.01 6.15
CA PHE A 82 -10.39 7.66 6.50
C PHE A 82 -10.50 7.38 8.00
N LEU A 83 -10.15 8.33 8.86
CA LEU A 83 -10.31 8.18 10.31
C LEU A 83 -11.78 7.97 10.70
N LEU A 84 -12.68 8.77 10.11
CA LEU A 84 -14.13 8.63 10.34
C LEU A 84 -14.66 7.29 9.82
N GLY A 85 -14.32 6.94 8.58
CA GLY A 85 -14.76 5.68 7.96
C GLY A 85 -14.19 4.45 8.67
N GLY A 86 -12.92 4.49 9.06
CA GLY A 86 -12.24 3.42 9.79
C GLY A 86 -12.78 3.25 11.22
N TYR A 87 -13.03 4.35 11.93
CA TYR A 87 -13.64 4.29 13.26
C TYR A 87 -15.05 3.67 13.21
N LEU A 88 -15.92 4.16 12.32
CA LEU A 88 -17.27 3.62 12.18
C LEU A 88 -17.25 2.18 11.66
N GLY A 89 -16.43 1.91 10.65
CA GLY A 89 -16.27 0.58 10.06
C GLY A 89 -15.74 -0.45 11.06
N SER A 90 -14.75 -0.09 11.88
CA SER A 90 -14.22 -0.97 12.94
C SER A 90 -15.25 -1.24 14.02
N LYS A 91 -16.04 -0.24 14.44
CA LYS A 91 -17.11 -0.42 15.42
C LYS A 91 -18.18 -1.40 14.92
N ILE A 92 -18.57 -1.28 13.66
CA ILE A 92 -19.49 -2.22 13.00
C ILE A 92 -18.84 -3.61 12.88
N ALA A 93 -17.58 -3.68 12.46
CA ALA A 93 -16.90 -4.96 12.28
C ALA A 93 -16.75 -5.74 13.60
N LEU A 94 -16.49 -5.02 14.70
CA LEU A 94 -16.34 -5.59 16.03
C LEU A 94 -17.67 -6.07 16.61
N SER A 95 -18.81 -5.49 16.23
CA SER A 95 -20.13 -5.93 16.68
C SER A 95 -20.67 -7.16 15.93
N LEU A 96 -20.15 -7.45 14.74
CA LEU A 96 -20.55 -8.61 13.94
C LEU A 96 -19.91 -9.93 14.42
N SER A 97 -20.53 -11.07 14.10
CA SER A 97 -19.97 -12.39 14.38
C SER A 97 -18.71 -12.66 13.53
N GLN A 98 -17.82 -13.54 13.99
CA GLN A 98 -16.60 -13.87 13.25
C GLN A 98 -16.90 -14.48 11.86
N GLU A 99 -17.96 -15.28 11.77
CA GLU A 99 -18.37 -15.90 10.52
C GLU A 99 -18.82 -14.86 9.50
N THR A 100 -19.59 -13.86 9.92
CA THR A 100 -20.04 -12.77 9.05
C THR A 100 -18.85 -11.97 8.51
N ILE A 101 -17.90 -11.60 9.37
CA ILE A 101 -16.70 -10.87 8.94
C ILE A 101 -15.87 -11.69 7.95
N LYS A 102 -15.72 -12.99 8.19
CA LYS A 102 -15.03 -13.90 7.26
C LYS A 102 -15.73 -13.92 5.90
N LYS A 103 -17.06 -14.06 5.86
CA LYS A 103 -17.84 -14.05 4.61
C LYS A 103 -17.74 -12.73 3.87
N VAL A 104 -17.88 -11.59 4.57
CA VAL A 104 -17.73 -10.25 3.98
C VAL A 104 -16.34 -10.08 3.36
N PHE A 105 -15.28 -10.48 4.09
CA PHE A 105 -13.92 -10.41 3.57
C PHE A 105 -13.74 -11.26 2.30
N ALA A 106 -14.26 -12.50 2.30
CA ALA A 106 -14.20 -13.38 1.14
C ALA A 106 -14.92 -12.79 -0.09
N VAL A 107 -16.12 -12.22 0.10
CA VAL A 107 -16.87 -11.57 -0.98
C VAL A 107 -16.09 -10.38 -1.55
N VAL A 108 -15.51 -9.54 -0.69
CA VAL A 108 -14.67 -8.40 -1.14
C VAL A 108 -13.48 -8.89 -1.96
N LEU A 109 -12.79 -9.96 -1.54
CA LEU A 109 -11.68 -10.52 -2.30
C LEU A 109 -12.10 -11.02 -3.69
N ILE A 110 -13.26 -11.68 -3.79
CA ILE A 110 -13.79 -12.15 -5.07
C ILE A 110 -14.13 -10.96 -5.98
N LEU A 111 -14.76 -9.91 -5.45
CA LEU A 111 -15.08 -8.69 -6.21
C LEU A 111 -13.81 -8.02 -6.73
N VAL A 112 -12.77 -7.90 -5.90
CA VAL A 112 -11.47 -7.33 -6.31
C VAL A 112 -10.85 -8.19 -7.41
N ALA A 113 -10.83 -9.51 -7.25
CA ALA A 113 -10.30 -10.43 -8.24
C ALA A 113 -11.04 -10.31 -9.59
N MET A 114 -12.37 -10.28 -9.58
CA MET A 114 -13.16 -10.10 -10.80
C MET A 114 -12.90 -8.74 -11.45
N LYS A 115 -12.82 -7.67 -10.66
CA LYS A 115 -12.53 -6.33 -11.19
C LYS A 115 -11.16 -6.28 -11.87
N MET A 116 -10.15 -6.89 -11.26
CA MET A 116 -8.80 -6.94 -11.85
C MET A 116 -8.75 -7.78 -13.13
N LEU A 117 -9.46 -8.92 -13.17
CA LEU A 117 -9.45 -9.81 -14.33
C LEU A 117 -10.28 -9.31 -15.51
N PHE A 118 -11.40 -8.64 -15.25
CA PHE A 118 -12.39 -8.36 -16.29
C PHE A 118 -12.63 -6.87 -16.57
N LEU A 119 -12.25 -5.98 -15.64
CA LEU A 119 -12.57 -4.54 -15.74
C LEU A 119 -11.34 -3.65 -15.98
N ASP A 120 -10.12 -4.12 -15.74
CA ASP A 120 -8.92 -3.34 -15.99
C ASP A 120 -8.57 -3.34 -17.49
N LYS A 121 -9.28 -2.50 -18.26
CA LYS A 121 -8.79 -2.05 -19.57
C LYS A 121 -7.56 -1.18 -19.30
N THR A 122 -6.37 -1.73 -19.54
CA THR A 122 -5.09 -1.04 -19.41
C THR A 122 -5.16 0.30 -20.16
N LYS A 123 -5.31 1.41 -19.42
CA LYS A 123 -5.16 2.74 -20.01
C LYS A 123 -3.66 2.89 -20.26
N LYS A 124 -3.25 2.82 -21.54
CA LYS A 124 -1.89 3.16 -21.97
C LYS A 124 -1.48 4.44 -21.25
N GLU A 125 -0.47 4.36 -20.40
CA GLU A 125 0.12 5.51 -19.73
C GLU A 125 0.67 6.44 -20.81
N GLY A 126 -0.11 7.47 -21.13
CA GLY A 126 0.32 8.57 -21.99
C GLY A 126 1.11 9.55 -21.15
N ASN A 127 2.38 9.74 -21.54
CA ASN A 127 3.31 10.81 -21.16
C ASN A 127 3.37 11.17 -19.67
N ALA A 128 4.44 10.68 -19.02
CA ALA A 128 5.00 11.33 -17.84
C ALA A 128 5.25 12.83 -18.13
N PRO A 129 4.99 13.73 -17.17
CA PRO A 129 5.17 15.17 -17.35
C PRO A 129 6.66 15.50 -17.60
N ALA A 130 6.87 16.28 -18.65
CA ALA A 130 8.15 16.81 -19.14
C ALA A 130 8.84 17.78 -18.15
N ALA A 131 9.16 17.32 -16.95
CA ALA A 131 9.87 18.11 -15.93
C ALA A 131 11.39 17.87 -15.91
N GLN A 132 11.93 17.03 -16.82
CA GLN A 132 13.36 16.72 -16.88
C GLN A 132 14.06 17.24 -18.16
N THR A 133 13.32 17.75 -19.15
CA THR A 133 13.91 18.23 -20.41
C THR A 133 14.55 19.62 -20.29
N ASN A 134 14.18 20.43 -19.30
CA ASN A 134 14.64 21.82 -19.22
C ASN A 134 16.00 22.01 -18.53
N ALA A 135 16.50 21.03 -17.77
CA ALA A 135 17.79 21.16 -17.08
C ALA A 135 19.00 20.80 -17.96
N GLN A 136 18.80 20.07 -19.07
CA GLN A 136 19.88 19.75 -20.02
C GLN A 136 20.08 20.84 -21.07
N ASN A 137 19.03 21.58 -21.45
CA ASN A 137 19.13 22.63 -22.47
C ASN A 137 19.82 23.92 -21.98
N GLU A 138 19.88 24.15 -20.66
CA GLU A 138 20.60 25.30 -20.09
C GLU A 138 22.10 25.06 -19.90
N ALA A 139 22.53 23.79 -19.75
CA ALA A 139 23.94 23.45 -19.60
C ALA A 139 24.70 23.37 -20.94
N GLU A 140 24.01 23.19 -22.06
CA GLU A 140 24.61 23.05 -23.40
C GLU A 140 24.78 24.40 -24.14
N ASN A 141 24.07 25.46 -23.72
CA ASN A 141 24.07 26.76 -24.40
C ASN A 141 24.88 27.87 -23.71
N THR A 142 25.77 27.53 -22.78
CA THR A 142 26.74 28.52 -22.29
C THR A 142 27.67 28.92 -23.44
N PRO A 143 27.68 30.19 -23.90
CA PRO A 143 28.58 30.61 -24.95
C PRO A 143 30.01 30.51 -24.43
N VAL A 144 30.84 29.69 -25.07
CA VAL A 144 32.29 29.73 -24.87
C VAL A 144 32.75 31.09 -25.39
N SER A 145 32.95 32.03 -24.47
CA SER A 145 33.52 33.34 -24.74
C SER A 145 34.93 33.15 -25.29
N ASN A 146 35.05 33.21 -26.61
CA ASN A 146 36.30 33.30 -27.33
C ASN A 146 36.83 34.73 -27.20
N ASN A 147 37.73 34.95 -26.24
CA ASN A 147 38.64 36.09 -26.26
C ASN A 147 40.07 35.56 -26.23
N ALA A 148 40.58 35.30 -27.44
CA ALA A 148 41.97 35.50 -27.76
C ALA A 148 42.21 37.02 -27.94
N GLY A 149 43.20 37.56 -27.24
CA GLY A 149 43.62 38.96 -27.30
C GLY A 149 44.50 39.34 -26.12
#